data_AF-A0A8T5K3A8-F1
#
_entry.id   AF-A0A8T5K3A8-F1
#
_cell.length_a   1.000
_cell.length_b   1.000
_cell.length_c   1.000
_cell.angle_alpha   90.00
_cell.angle_beta   90.00
_cell.angle_gamma   90.00
#
_symmetry.space_group_name_H-M   'P 1'
#
loop_
_entity.id
_entity.type
_entity.pdbx_description
1 polymer ?
#
loop_
_entity_poly.entity_id
_entity_poly.type
_entity_poly.pdbx_seq_one_letter_code
_entity_poly.pdbx_strand_id
1 'polypeptide(L)'
;ISTEGIGSGIMQAVSVYMTVRLIAGLIDTFLSDEKTEVITIGCNPWQAPVGGDSCELCQEDGKDCSEYRCKSLGQNCKLVNEGSLDEKCISSDVNDVNPPYVTVNKEDIVWLTDSVDNINDITEIVGRGFEITQEIAPFTAVTLVVDTNEFAQCKYDVDHSMPYEEMTQYFGTSSYVKNHNLTFSLPGVLAEPQALQLTNGGEYQIYVKCQDGNGNANEADYYAKFSIQKGPDFTPPVIELTSIANGAYAPAGINATAFSVYVNEPSDCKWDDTNVAYEDMYNDFFCDDSILPTTSLYYGLYECTTVLTGIEDQRENKYYFRCKDQPNAQESDRNRNMESYEFSLKGTTELKITSVFPDDEELKFSSPVLKIVTSGGAFGNGNSVCGYNFDDPDYESSIEFLNTNNSVHEQPLFNLSAGEYDIYINCADIAGNKANETAEFSIIVDTYPPQLLQVYTSPGILHIEMDEASTCEYDVSSSFLYGSGIQMTGVMTTGHTASIEGDTFHIMCSDSFGNIGSYEVYL
;
A
#
# COMPACT_ATOMS: atom_id res chain seq x y z
N ILE A 1 29.38 32.38 -72.99
CA ILE A 1 28.34 31.42 -73.43
C ILE A 1 28.25 30.38 -72.31
N SER A 2 27.60 30.76 -71.21
CA SER A 2 26.21 30.42 -70.89
C SER A 2 26.00 28.91 -70.75
N THR A 3 25.91 28.45 -69.51
CA THR A 3 25.05 27.32 -69.10
C THR A 3 24.64 27.54 -67.64
N GLU A 4 23.99 28.67 -67.37
CA GLU A 4 22.83 28.65 -66.48
C GLU A 4 21.82 27.68 -67.12
N GLY A 5 21.52 26.54 -66.48
CA GLY A 5 20.61 25.59 -67.11
C GLY A 5 20.38 24.23 -66.46
N ILE A 6 20.95 23.94 -65.28
CA ILE A 6 20.78 22.60 -64.65
C ILE A 6 19.96 22.66 -63.35
N GLY A 7 19.83 23.83 -62.70
CA GLY A 7 19.09 23.97 -61.43
C GLY A 7 17.57 24.06 -61.54
N SER A 8 17.01 24.52 -62.67
CA SER A 8 15.55 24.74 -62.84
C SER A 8 14.78 23.46 -63.14
N GLY A 9 15.34 22.56 -63.95
CA GLY A 9 14.67 21.31 -64.35
C GLY A 9 14.55 20.29 -63.21
N ILE A 10 15.54 20.23 -62.32
CA ILE A 10 15.53 19.31 -61.16
C ILE A 10 14.47 19.74 -60.14
N MET A 11 14.32 21.04 -59.91
CA MET A 11 13.33 21.57 -58.95
C MET A 11 11.88 21.40 -59.46
N GLN A 12 11.65 21.56 -60.77
CA GLN A 12 10.35 21.26 -61.39
C GLN A 12 10.03 19.76 -61.38
N ALA A 13 11.01 18.89 -61.65
CA ALA A 13 10.81 17.45 -61.61
C ALA A 13 10.49 16.93 -60.21
N VAL A 14 11.14 17.47 -59.17
CA VAL A 14 10.84 17.14 -57.76
C VAL A 14 9.46 17.63 -57.35
N SER A 15 9.06 18.84 -57.76
CA SER A 15 7.73 19.39 -57.49
C SER A 15 6.61 18.55 -58.13
N VAL A 16 6.78 18.16 -59.40
CA VAL A 16 5.83 17.29 -60.11
C VAL A 16 5.77 15.90 -59.45
N TYR A 17 6.90 15.32 -59.08
CA TYR A 17 6.95 14.02 -58.40
C TYR A 17 6.24 14.05 -57.04
N MET A 18 6.48 15.09 -56.23
CA MET A 18 5.82 15.30 -54.95
C MET A 18 4.30 15.49 -55.11
N THR A 19 3.89 16.24 -56.13
CA THR A 19 2.46 16.46 -56.43
C THR A 19 1.78 15.16 -56.89
N VAL A 20 2.44 14.37 -57.73
CA VAL A 20 1.92 13.06 -58.17
C VAL A 20 1.86 12.07 -57.01
N ARG A 21 2.84 12.06 -56.11
CA ARG A 21 2.81 11.25 -54.88
C ARG A 21 1.68 11.64 -53.94
N LEU A 22 1.41 12.94 -53.80
CA LEU A 22 0.36 13.46 -52.93
C LEU A 22 -1.04 13.17 -53.50
N ILE A 23 -1.20 13.27 -54.82
CA ILE A 23 -2.43 12.86 -55.53
C ILE A 23 -2.60 11.34 -55.45
N ALA A 24 -1.55 10.56 -55.66
CA ALA A 24 -1.61 9.10 -55.53
C ALA A 24 -1.98 8.68 -54.11
N GLY A 25 -1.43 9.32 -53.08
CA GLY A 25 -1.78 9.08 -51.68
C GLY A 25 -3.24 9.44 -51.38
N LEU A 26 -3.73 10.58 -51.87
CA LEU A 26 -5.15 10.95 -51.74
C LEU A 26 -6.07 9.96 -52.46
N ILE A 27 -5.70 9.50 -53.65
CA ILE A 27 -6.48 8.49 -54.39
C ILE A 27 -6.50 7.16 -53.62
N ASP A 28 -5.38 6.75 -53.01
CA ASP A 28 -5.30 5.53 -52.20
C ASP A 28 -6.15 5.64 -50.92
N THR A 29 -6.16 6.81 -50.26
CA THR A 29 -7.04 7.05 -49.10
C THR A 29 -8.52 7.11 -49.48
N PHE A 30 -8.87 7.69 -50.63
CA PHE A 30 -10.27 7.80 -51.08
C PHE A 30 -10.82 6.54 -51.78
N LEU A 31 -9.95 5.66 -52.30
CA LEU A 31 -10.32 4.38 -52.93
C LEU A 31 -10.02 3.15 -52.06
N SER A 32 -9.50 3.35 -50.85
CA SER A 32 -9.38 2.31 -49.83
C SER A 32 -10.78 1.75 -49.53
N ASP A 33 -10.98 0.46 -49.81
CA ASP A 33 -12.21 -0.25 -49.46
C ASP A 33 -12.43 -0.20 -47.94
N GLU A 34 -13.28 0.71 -47.47
CA GLU A 34 -13.71 0.73 -46.07
C GLU A 34 -14.58 -0.51 -45.81
N LYS A 35 -13.98 -1.53 -45.18
CA LYS A 35 -14.70 -2.69 -44.68
C LYS A 35 -15.52 -2.27 -43.45
N THR A 36 -16.75 -1.84 -43.68
CA THR A 36 -17.71 -1.57 -42.61
C THR A 36 -18.29 -2.89 -42.11
N GLU A 37 -17.80 -3.40 -40.98
CA GLU A 37 -18.44 -4.51 -40.29
C GLU A 37 -19.56 -3.98 -39.39
N VAL A 38 -20.80 -4.37 -39.71
CA VAL A 38 -21.95 -4.08 -38.84
C VAL A 38 -21.92 -5.07 -37.68
N ILE A 39 -21.30 -4.68 -36.57
CA ILE A 39 -21.38 -5.44 -35.32
C ILE A 39 -22.79 -5.27 -34.79
N THR A 40 -23.60 -6.32 -34.91
CA THR A 40 -24.94 -6.33 -34.33
C THR A 40 -24.82 -6.67 -32.86
N ILE A 41 -24.80 -5.66 -31.99
CA ILE A 41 -24.77 -5.85 -30.53
C ILE A 41 -26.19 -6.16 -30.06
N GLY A 42 -26.50 -7.45 -29.90
CA GLY A 42 -27.69 -7.90 -29.20
C GLY A 42 -27.37 -8.04 -27.71
N CYS A 43 -28.11 -7.34 -26.84
CA CYS A 43 -28.04 -7.55 -25.38
C CYS A 43 -28.73 -8.87 -25.00
N ASN A 44 -28.15 -9.99 -25.41
CA ASN A 44 -28.49 -11.32 -24.91
C ASN A 44 -27.73 -11.56 -23.59
N PRO A 45 -28.18 -12.50 -22.74
CA PRO A 45 -27.38 -12.96 -21.60
C PRO A 45 -26.00 -13.37 -22.10
N TRP A 46 -24.97 -12.81 -21.48
CA TRP A 46 -23.59 -13.14 -21.82
C TRP A 46 -23.33 -14.63 -21.59
N GLN A 47 -22.65 -15.27 -22.54
CA GLN A 47 -22.23 -16.67 -22.46
C GLN A 47 -20.77 -16.75 -22.87
N ALA A 48 -19.95 -17.33 -21.99
CA ALA A 48 -18.55 -17.56 -22.30
C ALA A 48 -18.39 -18.58 -23.46
N PRO A 49 -17.30 -18.50 -24.24
CA PRO A 49 -16.93 -19.54 -25.18
C PRO A 49 -16.92 -20.93 -24.53
N VAL A 50 -17.29 -21.96 -25.27
CA VAL A 50 -17.29 -23.33 -24.75
C VAL A 50 -15.84 -23.82 -24.56
N GLY A 51 -15.54 -24.44 -23.42
CA GLY A 51 -14.23 -25.01 -23.10
C GLY A 51 -13.37 -24.13 -22.17
N GLY A 52 -12.07 -24.44 -22.12
CA GLY A 52 -11.06 -23.77 -21.27
C GLY A 52 -9.67 -23.65 -21.91
N ASP A 53 -9.53 -23.92 -23.21
CA ASP A 53 -8.22 -23.98 -23.89
C ASP A 53 -7.51 -22.61 -23.97
N SER A 54 -8.23 -21.52 -23.68
CA SER A 54 -7.75 -20.14 -23.81
C SER A 54 -7.60 -19.42 -22.47
N CYS A 55 -7.76 -20.09 -21.33
CA CYS A 55 -7.70 -19.44 -20.02
C CYS A 55 -6.33 -18.75 -19.78
N GLU A 56 -5.25 -19.34 -20.27
CA GLU A 56 -3.90 -18.78 -20.12
C GLU A 56 -3.67 -17.48 -20.92
N LEU A 57 -4.51 -17.17 -21.91
CA LEU A 57 -4.44 -15.93 -22.68
C LEU A 57 -4.84 -14.70 -21.85
N CYS A 58 -5.31 -14.88 -20.62
CA CYS A 58 -5.77 -13.78 -19.77
C CYS A 58 -4.67 -12.74 -19.48
N GLN A 59 -3.40 -13.10 -19.64
CA GLN A 59 -2.27 -12.25 -19.28
C GLN A 59 -1.39 -11.86 -20.48
N GLU A 60 -1.67 -12.34 -21.70
CA GLU A 60 -0.82 -12.09 -22.87
C GLU A 60 -0.77 -10.61 -23.31
N ASP A 61 -1.81 -9.82 -23.03
CA ASP A 61 -1.87 -8.40 -23.46
C ASP A 61 -1.23 -7.40 -22.47
N GLY A 62 -0.49 -7.86 -21.45
CA GLY A 62 0.13 -6.99 -20.43
C GLY A 62 -0.89 -6.26 -19.53
N LYS A 63 -2.08 -6.82 -19.41
CA LYS A 63 -3.17 -6.35 -18.55
C LYS A 63 -3.47 -7.40 -17.50
N ASP A 64 -3.82 -6.96 -16.30
CA ASP A 64 -4.18 -7.84 -15.19
C ASP A 64 -5.39 -8.72 -15.55
N CYS A 65 -5.40 -9.92 -14.97
CA CYS A 65 -6.44 -10.91 -15.23
C CYS A 65 -7.53 -10.81 -14.16
N SER A 66 -8.58 -10.04 -14.42
CA SER A 66 -9.74 -9.99 -13.54
C SER A 66 -10.64 -11.22 -13.70
N GLU A 67 -11.49 -11.47 -12.70
CA GLU A 67 -12.50 -12.54 -12.75
C GLU A 67 -13.35 -12.49 -14.02
N TYR A 68 -13.79 -11.29 -14.41
CA TYR A 68 -14.58 -11.08 -15.63
C TYR A 68 -13.79 -11.46 -16.88
N ARG A 69 -12.51 -11.07 -16.96
CA ARG A 69 -11.66 -11.39 -18.11
C ARG A 69 -11.37 -12.88 -18.19
N CYS A 70 -11.04 -13.51 -17.06
CA CYS A 70 -10.80 -14.95 -17.00
C CYS A 70 -12.03 -15.73 -17.47
N LYS A 71 -13.21 -15.43 -16.91
CA LYS A 71 -14.48 -16.08 -17.30
C LYS A 71 -14.88 -15.80 -18.75
N SER A 72 -14.37 -14.72 -19.37
CA SER A 72 -14.63 -14.43 -20.79
C SER A 72 -13.86 -15.30 -21.77
N LEU A 73 -12.81 -15.98 -21.33
CA LEU A 73 -11.99 -16.84 -22.17
C LEU A 73 -12.57 -18.24 -22.35
N GLY A 74 -13.45 -18.68 -21.43
CA GLY A 74 -14.07 -19.99 -21.51
C GLY A 74 -14.97 -20.30 -20.32
N GLN A 75 -15.97 -21.16 -20.54
CA GLN A 75 -16.87 -21.66 -19.49
C GLN A 75 -16.13 -22.45 -18.40
N ASN A 76 -15.01 -23.07 -18.75
CA ASN A 76 -14.15 -23.80 -17.83
C ASN A 76 -12.95 -22.95 -17.37
N CYS A 77 -12.99 -21.62 -17.48
CA CYS A 77 -11.91 -20.78 -16.94
C CYS A 77 -12.20 -20.36 -15.50
N LYS A 78 -11.22 -20.57 -14.63
CA LYS A 78 -11.29 -20.26 -13.21
C LYS A 78 -10.13 -19.35 -12.82
N LEU A 79 -10.43 -18.31 -12.06
CA LEU A 79 -9.43 -17.44 -11.49
C LEU A 79 -8.82 -18.11 -10.25
N VAL A 80 -7.50 -18.00 -10.09
CA VAL A 80 -6.76 -18.43 -8.90
C VAL A 80 -5.87 -17.28 -8.42
N ASN A 81 -5.42 -17.38 -7.16
CA ASN A 81 -4.72 -16.31 -6.44
C ASN A 81 -5.58 -15.03 -6.32
N GLU A 82 -6.90 -15.18 -6.18
CA GLU A 82 -7.86 -14.06 -6.09
C GLU A 82 -7.49 -13.11 -4.94
N GLY A 83 -7.50 -11.79 -5.22
CA GLY A 83 -7.14 -10.77 -4.24
C GLY A 83 -5.64 -10.57 -4.03
N SER A 84 -4.78 -11.25 -4.81
CA SER A 84 -3.35 -10.97 -4.88
C SER A 84 -3.01 -10.04 -6.06
N LEU A 85 -1.79 -9.51 -6.09
CA LEU A 85 -1.28 -8.77 -7.25
C LEU A 85 -1.00 -9.67 -8.47
N ASP A 86 -1.13 -11.00 -8.33
CA ASP A 86 -0.82 -11.98 -9.38
C ASP A 86 -1.96 -12.99 -9.60
N GLU A 87 -3.17 -12.46 -9.85
CA GLU A 87 -4.35 -13.25 -10.19
C GLU A 87 -4.11 -14.01 -11.51
N LYS A 88 -4.13 -15.34 -11.48
CA LYS A 88 -3.93 -16.21 -12.66
C LYS A 88 -5.26 -16.80 -13.12
N CYS A 89 -5.37 -17.12 -14.41
CA CYS A 89 -6.52 -17.82 -14.97
C CYS A 89 -6.12 -19.19 -15.47
N ILE A 90 -6.80 -20.21 -14.96
CA ILE A 90 -6.51 -21.62 -15.25
C ILE A 90 -7.72 -22.27 -15.92
N SER A 91 -7.47 -23.36 -16.64
CA SER A 91 -8.52 -24.24 -17.12
C SER A 91 -8.97 -25.18 -16.00
N SER A 92 -10.23 -25.06 -15.58
CA SER A 92 -10.93 -26.02 -14.72
C SER A 92 -11.70 -27.03 -15.58
N ASP A 93 -11.00 -27.77 -16.45
CA ASP A 93 -11.65 -28.86 -17.18
C ASP A 93 -12.11 -29.92 -16.16
N VAL A 94 -13.40 -30.24 -16.19
CA VAL A 94 -14.02 -31.26 -15.33
C VAL A 94 -13.46 -32.67 -15.56
N ASN A 95 -12.69 -32.89 -16.63
CA ASN A 95 -12.02 -34.16 -16.91
C ASN A 95 -10.51 -34.14 -16.64
N ASP A 96 -9.98 -33.05 -16.08
CA ASP A 96 -8.59 -33.05 -15.66
C ASP A 96 -8.44 -33.91 -14.42
N VAL A 97 -7.80 -35.06 -14.61
CA VAL A 97 -7.56 -36.09 -13.59
C VAL A 97 -6.06 -36.34 -13.41
N ASN A 98 -5.22 -35.64 -14.17
CA ASN A 98 -3.79 -35.84 -14.10
C ASN A 98 -3.22 -34.80 -13.14
N PRO A 99 -2.31 -35.20 -12.24
CA PRO A 99 -1.61 -34.23 -11.43
C PRO A 99 -0.52 -33.50 -12.24
N PRO A 100 -0.04 -32.34 -11.75
CA PRO A 100 1.02 -31.58 -12.38
C PRO A 100 2.27 -32.41 -12.66
N TYR A 101 2.85 -32.22 -13.83
CA TYR A 101 4.12 -32.82 -14.22
C TYR A 101 5.28 -31.90 -13.84
N VAL A 102 6.11 -32.35 -12.91
CA VAL A 102 7.23 -31.59 -12.33
C VAL A 102 8.54 -31.88 -13.10
N THR A 103 9.28 -30.82 -13.42
CA THR A 103 10.61 -30.86 -14.06
C THR A 103 11.57 -29.89 -13.39
N VAL A 104 12.87 -30.18 -13.39
CA VAL A 104 13.87 -29.26 -12.83
C VAL A 104 14.23 -28.18 -13.84
N ASN A 105 14.27 -26.92 -13.40
CA ASN A 105 14.76 -25.82 -14.22
C ASN A 105 16.25 -25.60 -13.93
N LYS A 106 17.09 -26.26 -14.72
CA LYS A 106 18.55 -26.23 -14.52
C LYS A 106 19.15 -24.85 -14.75
N GLU A 107 18.62 -24.10 -15.72
CA GLU A 107 19.14 -22.79 -16.10
C GLU A 107 18.89 -21.77 -14.97
N ASP A 108 17.70 -21.79 -14.38
CA ASP A 108 17.35 -20.89 -13.27
C ASP A 108 18.07 -21.28 -11.97
N ILE A 109 18.31 -22.57 -11.70
CA ILE A 109 19.14 -22.99 -10.56
C ILE A 109 20.56 -22.42 -10.68
N VAL A 110 21.16 -22.52 -11.88
CA VAL A 110 22.50 -21.98 -12.16
C VAL A 110 22.52 -20.45 -12.01
N TRP A 111 21.46 -19.77 -12.48
CA TRP A 111 21.39 -18.31 -12.46
C TRP A 111 21.09 -17.74 -11.06
N LEU A 112 20.24 -18.40 -10.27
CA LEU A 112 19.77 -17.94 -8.96
C LEU A 112 20.67 -18.36 -7.79
N THR A 113 21.57 -19.32 -7.99
CA THR A 113 22.54 -19.73 -6.95
C THR A 113 23.83 -18.95 -7.15
N ASP A 114 24.22 -18.15 -6.15
CA ASP A 114 25.31 -17.17 -6.27
C ASP A 114 26.63 -17.78 -6.77
N SER A 115 27.40 -16.96 -7.48
CA SER A 115 28.45 -17.28 -8.45
C SER A 115 29.70 -17.99 -7.89
N VAL A 116 29.70 -18.35 -6.61
CA VAL A 116 30.88 -18.85 -5.90
C VAL A 116 31.15 -20.32 -6.22
N ASP A 117 30.10 -21.15 -6.33
CA ASP A 117 30.25 -22.59 -6.61
C ASP A 117 29.87 -23.02 -8.03
N ASN A 118 29.16 -22.20 -8.81
CA ASN A 118 28.69 -22.54 -10.18
C ASN A 118 28.04 -23.94 -10.23
N ILE A 119 26.87 -24.11 -9.61
CA ILE A 119 26.10 -25.37 -9.65
C ILE A 119 25.71 -25.69 -11.09
N ASN A 120 26.59 -26.37 -11.82
CA ASN A 120 26.40 -26.68 -13.24
C ASN A 120 26.08 -28.17 -13.46
N ASP A 121 26.38 -29.02 -12.48
CA ASP A 121 26.27 -30.47 -12.62
C ASP A 121 24.97 -30.98 -11.98
N ILE A 122 23.86 -30.81 -12.71
CA ILE A 122 22.51 -31.26 -12.32
C ILE A 122 22.06 -32.43 -13.21
N THR A 123 21.91 -33.59 -12.60
CA THR A 123 21.36 -34.78 -13.26
C THR A 123 19.87 -34.90 -12.96
N GLU A 124 19.04 -35.14 -13.96
CA GLU A 124 17.60 -35.31 -13.78
C GLU A 124 17.18 -36.70 -14.22
N ILE A 125 16.37 -37.36 -13.40
CA ILE A 125 15.56 -38.50 -13.80
C ILE A 125 14.15 -37.97 -14.07
N VAL A 126 13.85 -37.83 -15.35
CA VAL A 126 12.59 -37.31 -15.89
C VAL A 126 11.38 -37.92 -15.17
N GLY A 127 10.57 -37.07 -14.54
CA GLY A 127 9.36 -37.44 -13.80
C GLY A 127 9.59 -38.13 -12.44
N ARG A 128 10.83 -38.13 -11.92
CA ARG A 128 11.15 -38.69 -10.60
C ARG A 128 11.94 -37.75 -9.70
N GLY A 129 12.81 -36.91 -10.25
CA GLY A 129 13.61 -36.01 -9.44
C GLY A 129 14.93 -35.62 -10.09
N PHE A 130 15.72 -34.84 -9.36
CA PHE A 130 17.06 -34.44 -9.77
C PHE A 130 18.07 -34.54 -8.64
N GLU A 131 19.35 -34.63 -9.01
CA GLU A 131 20.49 -34.64 -8.11
C GLU A 131 21.50 -33.58 -8.57
N ILE A 132 21.85 -32.67 -7.66
CA ILE A 132 23.00 -31.79 -7.77
C ILE A 132 24.22 -32.61 -7.37
N THR A 133 25.03 -33.02 -8.36
CA THR A 133 26.16 -33.93 -8.12
C THR A 133 27.41 -33.21 -7.61
N GLN A 134 27.45 -31.89 -7.74
CA GLN A 134 28.49 -31.06 -7.16
C GLN A 134 28.26 -30.91 -5.66
N GLU A 135 29.31 -31.06 -4.86
CA GLU A 135 29.23 -30.75 -3.43
C GLU A 135 29.22 -29.22 -3.22
N ILE A 136 28.20 -28.73 -2.54
CA ILE A 136 27.95 -27.32 -2.25
C ILE A 136 28.77 -26.90 -1.02
N ALA A 137 29.43 -25.74 -1.05
CA ALA A 137 30.14 -25.24 0.13
C ALA A 137 29.16 -24.97 1.30
N PRO A 138 29.58 -25.22 2.55
CA PRO A 138 28.74 -24.92 3.72
C PRO A 138 28.38 -23.44 3.78
N PHE A 139 27.22 -23.11 4.36
CA PHE A 139 26.68 -21.74 4.49
C PHE A 139 26.39 -21.01 3.18
N THR A 140 26.40 -21.72 2.05
CA THR A 140 26.00 -21.17 0.74
C THR A 140 24.49 -21.24 0.59
N ALA A 141 23.84 -20.12 0.25
CA ALA A 141 22.43 -20.11 -0.11
C ALA A 141 22.22 -20.84 -1.45
N VAL A 142 21.32 -21.80 -1.47
CA VAL A 142 21.04 -22.62 -2.67
C VAL A 142 19.59 -22.40 -3.06
N THR A 143 19.36 -22.11 -4.34
CA THR A 143 18.02 -21.98 -4.89
C THR A 143 17.71 -23.19 -5.76
N LEU A 144 16.75 -24.00 -5.33
CA LEU A 144 16.18 -25.06 -6.16
C LEU A 144 15.03 -24.50 -6.98
N VAL A 145 14.95 -24.88 -8.25
CA VAL A 145 13.88 -24.42 -9.15
C VAL A 145 13.26 -25.61 -9.86
N VAL A 146 11.94 -25.72 -9.75
CA VAL A 146 11.14 -26.70 -10.48
C VAL A 146 10.03 -25.99 -11.26
N ASP A 147 9.77 -26.48 -12.46
CA ASP A 147 8.67 -26.06 -13.30
C ASP A 147 7.59 -27.13 -13.35
N THR A 148 6.35 -26.70 -13.43
CA THR A 148 5.18 -27.52 -13.72
C THR A 148 4.62 -27.19 -15.10
N ASN A 149 4.09 -28.20 -15.78
CA ASN A 149 3.43 -28.03 -17.08
C ASN A 149 2.13 -27.22 -17.00
N GLU A 150 1.58 -27.04 -15.80
CA GLU A 150 0.35 -26.31 -15.49
C GLU A 150 0.49 -25.52 -14.19
N PHE A 151 -0.44 -24.60 -13.93
CA PHE A 151 -0.43 -23.82 -12.69
C PHE A 151 -0.70 -24.72 -11.49
N ALA A 152 0.31 -24.88 -10.64
CA ALA A 152 0.27 -25.78 -9.50
C ALA A 152 0.70 -25.06 -8.22
N GLN A 153 0.34 -25.65 -7.09
CA GLN A 153 0.88 -25.32 -5.79
C GLN A 153 1.76 -26.49 -5.35
N CYS A 154 3.03 -26.23 -5.07
CA CYS A 154 3.98 -27.26 -4.70
C CYS A 154 4.33 -27.18 -3.21
N LYS A 155 4.49 -28.35 -2.60
CA LYS A 155 4.91 -28.54 -1.22
C LYS A 155 6.07 -29.52 -1.17
N TYR A 156 6.82 -29.51 -0.08
CA TYR A 156 7.91 -30.45 0.12
C TYR A 156 7.96 -31.01 1.53
N ASP A 157 8.60 -32.17 1.64
CA ASP A 157 8.88 -32.84 2.91
C ASP A 157 10.23 -33.56 2.84
N VAL A 158 10.74 -33.94 4.00
CA VAL A 158 11.98 -34.71 4.20
C VAL A 158 11.68 -36.19 4.30
N ASP A 159 10.47 -36.51 4.74
CA ASP A 159 9.97 -37.86 4.83
C ASP A 159 9.36 -38.29 3.49
N HIS A 160 9.79 -39.47 3.04
CA HIS A 160 9.31 -40.08 1.80
C HIS A 160 7.85 -40.51 1.93
N SER A 161 7.10 -40.45 0.82
CA SER A 161 5.71 -40.88 0.68
C SER A 161 4.68 -40.12 1.52
N MET A 162 5.01 -38.91 1.99
CA MET A 162 4.05 -38.04 2.66
C MET A 162 2.92 -37.62 1.69
N PRO A 163 1.64 -37.73 2.07
CA PRO A 163 0.53 -37.20 1.26
C PRO A 163 0.61 -35.67 1.15
N TYR A 164 0.22 -35.10 0.00
CA TYR A 164 0.27 -33.64 -0.24
C TYR A 164 -0.46 -32.81 0.83
N GLU A 165 -1.60 -33.32 1.33
CA GLU A 165 -2.39 -32.64 2.36
C GLU A 165 -1.73 -32.64 3.74
N GLU A 166 -0.84 -33.60 4.00
CA GLU A 166 -0.10 -33.71 5.26
C GLU A 166 1.21 -32.90 5.23
N MET A 167 1.74 -32.61 4.03
CA MET A 167 2.87 -31.71 3.87
C MET A 167 2.48 -30.29 4.31
N THR A 168 3.27 -29.71 5.22
CA THR A 168 3.00 -28.36 5.75
C THR A 168 3.82 -27.27 5.07
N GLN A 169 4.93 -27.62 4.42
CA GLN A 169 5.88 -26.66 3.84
C GLN A 169 5.61 -26.46 2.35
N TYR A 170 5.46 -25.20 1.92
CA TYR A 170 5.38 -24.84 0.51
C TYR A 170 6.76 -24.81 -0.14
N PHE A 171 6.85 -25.24 -1.39
CA PHE A 171 8.05 -25.11 -2.21
C PHE A 171 8.03 -23.71 -2.86
N GLY A 172 8.55 -22.73 -2.14
CA GLY A 172 8.66 -21.34 -2.57
C GLY A 172 7.45 -20.47 -2.24
N THR A 173 6.32 -20.74 -2.88
CA THR A 173 5.09 -19.94 -2.73
C THR A 173 3.86 -20.81 -2.49
N SER A 174 2.89 -20.25 -1.76
CA SER A 174 1.55 -20.83 -1.61
C SER A 174 0.61 -20.47 -2.76
N SER A 175 1.06 -19.72 -3.76
CA SER A 175 0.26 -19.37 -4.93
C SER A 175 0.33 -20.45 -6.02
N TYR A 176 -0.69 -20.52 -6.88
CA TYR A 176 -0.67 -21.36 -8.08
C TYR A 176 0.18 -20.69 -9.15
N VAL A 177 1.36 -21.25 -9.43
CA VAL A 177 2.33 -20.76 -10.41
C VAL A 177 2.88 -21.91 -11.25
N LYS A 178 3.60 -21.62 -12.34
CA LYS A 178 4.28 -22.65 -13.15
C LYS A 178 5.74 -22.82 -12.78
N ASN A 179 6.40 -21.74 -12.35
CA ASN A 179 7.79 -21.75 -11.92
C ASN A 179 7.83 -21.61 -10.40
N HIS A 180 8.48 -22.56 -9.76
CA HIS A 180 8.61 -22.61 -8.31
C HIS A 180 10.08 -22.57 -7.94
N ASN A 181 10.47 -21.60 -7.12
CA ASN A 181 11.82 -21.52 -6.58
C ASN A 181 11.79 -21.64 -5.05
N LEU A 182 12.68 -22.45 -4.52
CA LEU A 182 12.90 -22.60 -3.09
C LEU A 182 14.36 -22.26 -2.81
N THR A 183 14.60 -21.08 -2.26
CA THR A 183 15.91 -20.72 -1.72
C THR A 183 15.99 -21.19 -0.29
N PHE A 184 16.97 -22.02 0.02
CA PHE A 184 17.35 -22.30 1.39
C PHE A 184 18.74 -21.72 1.65
N SER A 185 18.82 -20.87 2.67
CA SER A 185 20.05 -20.72 3.44
C SER A 185 20.09 -21.89 4.43
N LEU A 186 21.22 -22.58 4.50
CA LEU A 186 21.41 -23.81 5.28
C LEU A 186 21.50 -23.54 6.79
N PRO A 187 20.39 -23.09 7.40
CA PRO A 187 19.88 -23.69 8.63
C PRO A 187 18.35 -23.92 8.65
N GLY A 188 17.63 -23.67 7.54
CA GLY A 188 16.16 -23.59 7.55
C GLY A 188 15.37 -24.85 7.17
N VAL A 189 16.01 -25.94 6.71
CA VAL A 189 15.28 -27.08 6.13
C VAL A 189 15.76 -28.36 6.79
N LEU A 190 14.82 -29.23 7.17
CA LEU A 190 14.93 -30.54 7.84
C LEU A 190 14.70 -30.52 9.38
N ALA A 191 13.45 -30.77 9.77
CA ALA A 191 13.01 -30.99 11.14
C ALA A 191 13.53 -32.34 11.69
N GLU A 192 13.97 -32.33 12.96
CA GLU A 192 14.48 -33.46 13.79
C GLU A 192 15.95 -33.93 13.58
N PRO A 193 16.57 -34.53 14.61
CA PRO A 193 17.46 -33.94 15.61
C PRO A 193 18.94 -33.91 15.19
N GLN A 194 19.23 -33.91 13.88
CA GLN A 194 20.60 -33.92 13.35
C GLN A 194 20.94 -32.71 12.49
N ALA A 195 20.10 -31.67 12.47
CA ALA A 195 20.27 -30.45 11.68
C ALA A 195 21.59 -29.68 11.93
N LEU A 196 22.31 -30.00 13.02
CA LEU A 196 23.73 -29.64 13.23
C LEU A 196 24.70 -30.26 12.20
N GLN A 197 24.23 -31.11 11.27
CA GLN A 197 25.03 -31.70 10.19
C GLN A 197 24.91 -30.95 8.86
N LEU A 198 23.93 -30.05 8.69
CA LEU A 198 23.75 -29.26 7.46
C LEU A 198 24.85 -28.23 7.21
N THR A 199 25.67 -27.91 8.21
CA THR A 199 26.79 -26.96 8.08
C THR A 199 28.16 -27.65 8.08
N ASN A 200 28.22 -28.99 8.19
CA ASN A 200 29.47 -29.74 8.24
C ASN A 200 29.44 -31.04 7.43
N GLY A 201 28.87 -30.93 6.23
CA GLY A 201 28.79 -31.96 5.20
C GLY A 201 27.68 -33.00 5.38
N GLY A 202 27.23 -33.59 4.27
CA GLY A 202 26.17 -34.61 4.25
C GLY A 202 25.49 -34.75 2.89
N GLU A 203 24.72 -35.82 2.69
CA GLU A 203 23.82 -35.98 1.55
C GLU A 203 22.39 -35.67 1.99
N TYR A 204 21.69 -34.83 1.23
CA TYR A 204 20.35 -34.34 1.53
C TYR A 204 19.41 -34.69 0.41
N GLN A 205 18.18 -35.01 0.79
CA GLN A 205 17.11 -35.33 -0.15
C GLN A 205 15.79 -34.82 0.41
N ILE A 206 15.07 -34.05 -0.39
CA ILE A 206 13.69 -33.63 -0.12
C ILE A 206 12.76 -34.20 -1.20
N TYR A 207 11.49 -34.30 -0.86
CA TYR A 207 10.43 -34.84 -1.71
C TYR A 207 9.40 -33.77 -1.98
N VAL A 208 9.21 -33.45 -3.25
CA VAL A 208 8.29 -32.41 -3.73
C VAL A 208 7.02 -33.07 -4.27
N LYS A 209 5.87 -32.50 -3.95
CA LYS A 209 4.57 -32.82 -4.54
C LYS A 209 3.84 -31.55 -4.91
N CYS A 210 3.18 -31.57 -6.05
CA CYS A 210 2.39 -30.45 -6.53
C CYS A 210 0.93 -30.85 -6.72
N GLN A 211 0.04 -29.89 -6.50
CA GLN A 211 -1.40 -30.01 -6.70
C GLN A 211 -1.86 -28.91 -7.64
N ASP A 212 -2.65 -29.26 -8.65
CA ASP A 212 -3.26 -28.28 -9.55
C ASP A 212 -4.42 -27.51 -8.89
N GLY A 213 -4.97 -26.51 -9.57
CA GLY A 213 -6.12 -25.74 -9.06
C GLY A 213 -7.47 -26.49 -9.04
N ASN A 214 -7.50 -27.74 -9.51
CA ASN A 214 -8.64 -28.66 -9.48
C ASN A 214 -8.54 -29.69 -8.33
N GLY A 215 -7.40 -29.74 -7.63
CA GLY A 215 -7.14 -30.62 -6.49
C GLY A 215 -6.40 -31.91 -6.82
N ASN A 216 -5.93 -32.11 -8.06
CA ASN A 216 -5.18 -33.29 -8.45
C ASN A 216 -3.72 -33.16 -7.95
N ALA A 217 -3.38 -33.94 -6.92
CA ALA A 217 -2.04 -33.93 -6.33
C ALA A 217 -1.19 -35.10 -6.83
N ASN A 218 0.13 -34.90 -6.93
CA ASN A 218 1.05 -36.00 -7.22
C ASN A 218 0.97 -37.10 -6.15
N GLU A 219 0.74 -38.35 -6.56
CA GLU A 219 0.85 -39.49 -5.64
C GLU A 219 2.32 -39.86 -5.38
N ALA A 220 3.12 -39.88 -6.44
CA ALA A 220 4.55 -40.19 -6.39
C ALA A 220 5.38 -38.95 -6.01
N ASP A 221 6.47 -39.19 -5.29
CA ASP A 221 7.39 -38.13 -4.89
C ASP A 221 8.29 -37.71 -6.05
N TYR A 222 8.50 -36.40 -6.21
CA TYR A 222 9.57 -35.84 -7.04
C TYR A 222 10.73 -35.43 -6.15
N TYR A 223 11.87 -36.15 -6.17
CA TYR A 223 12.95 -35.87 -5.24
C TYR A 223 13.92 -34.77 -5.73
N ALA A 224 14.48 -34.00 -4.80
CA ALA A 224 15.63 -33.14 -5.04
C ALA A 224 16.76 -33.54 -4.10
N LYS A 225 17.88 -33.99 -4.67
CA LYS A 225 19.05 -34.48 -3.92
C LYS A 225 20.25 -33.55 -4.10
N PHE A 226 20.98 -33.29 -3.04
CA PHE A 226 22.20 -32.47 -3.06
C PHE A 226 23.13 -32.83 -1.91
N SER A 227 24.42 -32.48 -2.03
CA SER A 227 25.41 -32.78 -1.00
C SER A 227 26.18 -31.53 -0.58
N ILE A 228 26.56 -31.44 0.69
CA ILE A 228 27.34 -30.32 1.23
C ILE A 228 28.76 -30.80 1.52
N GLN A 229 29.75 -29.99 1.17
CA GLN A 229 31.16 -30.27 1.45
C GLN A 229 31.42 -30.32 2.96
N LYS A 230 32.23 -31.29 3.38
CA LYS A 230 32.75 -31.34 4.74
C LYS A 230 34.00 -30.46 4.85
N GLY A 231 33.89 -29.30 5.49
CA GLY A 231 35.02 -28.37 5.64
C GLY A 231 34.93 -27.53 6.92
N PRO A 232 36.08 -27.09 7.47
CA PRO A 232 36.09 -26.05 8.49
C PRO A 232 35.49 -24.76 7.95
N ASP A 233 34.65 -24.13 8.76
CA ASP A 233 34.10 -22.81 8.50
C ASP A 233 35.17 -21.74 8.67
N PHE A 234 35.27 -20.84 7.70
CA PHE A 234 36.25 -19.74 7.70
C PHE A 234 35.59 -18.37 7.55
N THR A 235 34.26 -18.31 7.55
CA THR A 235 33.50 -17.08 7.33
C THR A 235 32.90 -16.61 8.64
N PRO A 236 32.96 -15.31 8.97
CA PRO A 236 32.25 -14.78 10.12
C PRO A 236 30.74 -14.66 9.83
N PRO A 237 29.90 -14.53 10.87
CA PRO A 237 28.46 -14.43 10.71
C PRO A 237 28.04 -13.18 9.94
N VAL A 238 26.97 -13.29 9.16
CA VAL A 238 26.38 -12.19 8.38
C VAL A 238 25.03 -11.81 8.97
N ILE A 239 24.89 -10.54 9.34
CA ILE A 239 23.60 -9.95 9.72
C ILE A 239 22.84 -9.65 8.42
N GLU A 240 21.83 -10.47 8.14
CA GLU A 240 21.00 -10.36 6.94
C GLU A 240 19.90 -9.32 7.10
N LEU A 241 19.27 -9.28 8.29
CA LEU A 241 18.10 -8.44 8.56
C LEU A 241 18.16 -7.84 9.97
N THR A 242 17.35 -6.81 10.16
CA THR A 242 17.17 -6.11 11.44
C THR A 242 15.67 -5.88 11.68
N SER A 243 15.22 -5.90 12.93
CA SER A 243 13.79 -5.71 13.27
C SER A 243 13.30 -4.27 13.03
N ILE A 244 14.23 -3.32 12.97
CA ILE A 244 13.98 -1.91 12.65
C ILE A 244 14.88 -1.56 11.47
N ALA A 245 14.33 -0.95 10.42
CA ALA A 245 15.09 -0.59 9.25
C ALA A 245 16.24 0.38 9.57
N ASN A 246 17.40 0.19 8.94
CA ASN A 246 18.55 1.09 9.11
C ASN A 246 18.20 2.52 8.65
N GLY A 247 18.46 3.50 9.51
CA GLY A 247 18.13 4.91 9.27
C GLY A 247 16.66 5.27 9.55
N ALA A 248 15.90 4.38 10.21
CA ALA A 248 14.54 4.63 10.67
C ALA A 248 14.48 5.74 11.73
N TYR A 249 13.28 6.25 11.95
CA TYR A 249 13.00 7.29 12.94
C TYR A 249 12.62 6.67 14.27
N ALA A 250 13.18 7.21 15.36
CA ALA A 250 12.81 6.86 16.72
C ALA A 250 11.84 7.92 17.28
N PRO A 251 10.72 7.51 17.91
CA PRO A 251 9.81 8.46 18.54
C PRO A 251 10.51 9.31 19.61
N ALA A 252 10.06 10.54 19.78
CA ALA A 252 10.66 11.50 20.68
C ALA A 252 10.53 11.08 22.15
N GLY A 253 11.56 11.39 22.94
CA GLY A 253 11.57 11.15 24.37
C GLY A 253 11.84 9.70 24.79
N ILE A 254 12.08 8.78 23.84
CA ILE A 254 12.54 7.42 24.18
C ILE A 254 14.07 7.43 24.34
N ASN A 255 14.57 6.69 25.33
CA ASN A 255 16.01 6.48 25.51
C ASN A 255 16.48 5.08 25.08
N ALA A 256 15.53 4.19 24.82
CA ALA A 256 15.78 2.79 24.53
C ALA A 256 14.68 2.17 23.66
N THR A 257 15.03 1.18 22.85
CA THR A 257 14.09 0.39 22.05
C THR A 257 14.48 -1.07 22.00
N ALA A 258 13.51 -1.97 21.97
CA ALA A 258 13.75 -3.38 21.70
C ALA A 258 14.21 -3.54 20.24
N PHE A 259 15.19 -4.41 20.01
CA PHE A 259 15.80 -4.58 18.70
C PHE A 259 16.26 -6.02 18.51
N SER A 260 16.09 -6.55 17.30
CA SER A 260 16.61 -7.87 16.92
C SER A 260 17.44 -7.75 15.65
N VAL A 261 18.50 -8.55 15.56
CA VAL A 261 19.21 -8.84 14.31
C VAL A 261 18.99 -10.30 13.94
N TYR A 262 18.96 -10.59 12.64
CA TYR A 262 18.80 -11.95 12.12
C TYR A 262 20.05 -12.35 11.37
N VAL A 263 20.70 -13.40 11.85
CA VAL A 263 22.03 -13.82 11.41
C VAL A 263 21.94 -15.15 10.65
N ASN A 264 22.76 -15.33 9.63
CA ASN A 264 22.75 -16.53 8.79
C ASN A 264 23.26 -17.82 9.49
N GLU A 265 23.82 -17.71 10.70
CA GLU A 265 24.35 -18.83 11.47
C GLU A 265 24.31 -18.59 13.00
N PRO A 266 24.39 -19.65 13.84
CA PRO A 266 24.42 -19.49 15.29
C PRO A 266 25.62 -18.64 15.70
N SER A 267 25.38 -17.58 16.46
CA SER A 267 26.43 -16.61 16.79
C SER A 267 26.22 -15.94 18.14
N ASP A 268 27.34 -15.49 18.73
CA ASP A 268 27.35 -14.55 19.84
C ASP A 268 27.53 -13.13 19.27
N CYS A 269 26.48 -12.31 19.30
CA CYS A 269 26.54 -10.93 18.82
C CYS A 269 26.70 -9.93 19.96
N LYS A 270 27.39 -8.83 19.65
CA LYS A 270 27.59 -7.67 20.54
C LYS A 270 27.36 -6.36 19.82
N TRP A 271 27.07 -5.32 20.59
CA TRP A 271 26.94 -3.97 20.08
C TRP A 271 27.57 -2.91 20.99
N ASP A 272 27.90 -1.78 20.38
CA ASP A 272 28.43 -0.60 21.06
C ASP A 272 28.00 0.68 20.33
N ASP A 273 28.00 1.82 21.01
CA ASP A 273 27.73 3.14 20.41
C ASP A 273 28.99 3.73 19.75
N THR A 274 30.13 3.06 19.90
CA THR A 274 31.39 3.37 19.23
C THR A 274 31.91 2.19 18.42
N ASN A 275 32.60 2.47 17.31
CA ASN A 275 33.17 1.41 16.47
C ASN A 275 34.45 0.85 17.11
N VAL A 276 34.27 -0.18 17.94
CA VAL A 276 35.35 -0.89 18.64
C VAL A 276 35.44 -2.34 18.17
N ALA A 277 36.51 -3.04 18.56
CA ALA A 277 36.67 -4.46 18.27
C ALA A 277 35.64 -5.29 19.07
N TYR A 278 35.29 -6.48 18.56
CA TYR A 278 34.30 -7.37 19.18
C TYR A 278 34.52 -7.60 20.69
N GLU A 279 35.77 -7.85 21.11
CA GLU A 279 36.10 -8.13 22.52
C GLU A 279 35.93 -6.91 23.44
N ASP A 280 35.98 -5.69 22.87
CA ASP A 280 35.84 -4.43 23.59
C ASP A 280 34.40 -3.91 23.60
N MET A 281 33.50 -4.50 22.79
CA MET A 281 32.08 -4.12 22.77
C MET A 281 31.41 -4.46 24.10
N TYR A 282 30.74 -3.47 24.70
CA TYR A 282 30.20 -3.60 26.05
C TYR A 282 28.88 -4.35 26.11
N ASN A 283 28.00 -4.19 25.13
CA ASN A 283 26.63 -4.71 25.20
C ASN A 283 26.49 -6.00 24.41
N ASP A 284 25.77 -6.96 24.98
CA ASP A 284 25.54 -8.27 24.38
C ASP A 284 24.12 -8.34 23.75
N PHE A 285 24.00 -9.18 22.73
CA PHE A 285 22.71 -9.72 22.30
C PHE A 285 22.42 -11.02 23.03
N PHE A 286 21.14 -11.32 23.21
CA PHE A 286 20.64 -12.64 23.54
C PHE A 286 20.26 -13.35 22.24
N CYS A 287 21.14 -14.23 21.78
CA CYS A 287 21.01 -14.98 20.53
C CYS A 287 20.36 -16.33 20.75
N ASP A 288 19.41 -16.67 19.88
CA ASP A 288 18.88 -18.02 19.79
C ASP A 288 19.99 -18.96 19.29
N ASP A 289 20.40 -19.88 20.16
CA ASP A 289 21.37 -20.94 19.88
C ASP A 289 20.67 -22.28 19.62
N SER A 290 19.33 -22.27 19.52
CA SER A 290 18.57 -23.47 19.25
C SER A 290 18.98 -24.10 17.92
N ILE A 291 18.93 -25.42 17.88
CA ILE A 291 19.32 -26.21 16.71
C ILE A 291 18.45 -25.87 15.49
N LEU A 292 17.27 -25.28 15.71
CA LEU A 292 16.33 -24.81 14.70
C LEU A 292 15.74 -23.48 15.19
N PRO A 293 15.94 -22.35 14.49
CA PRO A 293 15.37 -21.08 14.91
C PRO A 293 13.85 -21.21 14.94
N THR A 294 13.26 -21.08 16.13
CA THR A 294 11.83 -21.31 16.35
C THR A 294 10.99 -20.05 16.15
N THR A 295 11.61 -18.89 15.93
CA THR A 295 10.91 -17.62 15.73
C THR A 295 10.60 -17.37 14.25
N SER A 296 9.31 -17.12 14.02
CA SER A 296 8.55 -17.52 12.83
C SER A 296 8.39 -16.41 11.78
N LEU A 297 9.43 -15.64 11.45
CA LEU A 297 9.34 -14.61 10.42
C LEU A 297 10.30 -14.81 9.22
N TYR A 298 11.49 -15.35 9.45
CA TYR A 298 12.52 -15.53 8.41
C TYR A 298 13.16 -16.90 8.52
N TYR A 299 12.64 -17.87 7.75
CA TYR A 299 13.13 -19.25 7.74
C TYR A 299 14.64 -19.31 7.49
N GLY A 300 15.38 -19.98 8.37
CA GLY A 300 16.82 -20.19 8.23
C GLY A 300 17.72 -19.06 8.74
N LEU A 301 17.21 -18.11 9.54
CA LEU A 301 18.04 -17.13 10.26
C LEU A 301 17.89 -17.28 11.78
N TYR A 302 18.97 -16.96 12.50
CA TYR A 302 19.02 -16.97 13.97
C TYR A 302 18.74 -15.58 14.51
N GLU A 303 17.74 -15.47 15.37
CA GLU A 303 17.36 -14.20 15.98
C GLU A 303 18.26 -13.89 17.19
N CYS A 304 18.86 -12.71 17.17
CA CYS A 304 19.62 -12.13 18.27
C CYS A 304 18.91 -10.88 18.77
N THR A 305 18.40 -10.92 19.99
CA THR A 305 17.61 -9.84 20.60
C THR A 305 18.44 -8.98 21.55
N THR A 306 18.17 -7.68 21.62
CA THR A 306 18.78 -6.76 22.58
C THR A 306 17.88 -5.55 22.82
N VAL A 307 18.35 -4.61 23.65
CA VAL A 307 17.75 -3.29 23.84
C VAL A 307 18.79 -2.25 23.46
N LEU A 308 18.57 -1.53 22.37
CA LEU A 308 19.43 -0.40 22.02
C LEU A 308 19.11 0.75 22.97
N THR A 309 20.09 1.19 23.75
CA THR A 309 19.95 2.32 24.69
C THR A 309 20.71 3.56 24.21
N GLY A 310 20.56 4.68 24.91
CA GLY A 310 21.28 5.92 24.59
C GLY A 310 20.72 6.65 23.38
N ILE A 311 19.44 6.43 23.06
CA ILE A 311 18.76 7.15 21.98
C ILE A 311 18.57 8.60 22.42
N GLU A 312 19.12 9.54 21.64
CA GLU A 312 18.98 10.97 21.82
C GLU A 312 18.06 11.56 20.75
N ASP A 313 17.16 12.46 21.18
CA ASP A 313 16.30 13.23 20.29
C ASP A 313 17.10 14.15 19.37
N GLN A 314 16.57 14.42 18.17
CA GLN A 314 17.13 15.36 17.19
C GLN A 314 18.57 15.05 16.77
N ARG A 315 19.02 13.80 16.93
CA ARG A 315 20.35 13.33 16.55
C ARG A 315 20.27 12.00 15.82
N GLU A 316 21.31 11.74 15.03
CA GLU A 316 21.54 10.40 14.48
C GLU A 316 22.30 9.58 15.52
N ASN A 317 21.62 8.58 16.09
CA ASN A 317 22.15 7.64 17.05
C ASN A 317 22.78 6.48 16.27
N LYS A 318 24.09 6.28 16.42
CA LYS A 318 24.83 5.25 15.69
C LYS A 318 25.16 4.09 16.60
N TYR A 319 25.04 2.90 16.04
CA TYR A 319 25.32 1.64 16.71
C TYR A 319 26.18 0.77 15.79
N TYR A 320 27.06 -0.01 16.40
CA TYR A 320 28.00 -0.87 15.69
C TYR A 320 27.82 -2.29 16.20
N PHE A 321 27.49 -3.21 15.29
CA PHE A 321 27.24 -4.62 15.65
C PHE A 321 28.34 -5.51 15.10
N ARG A 322 28.75 -6.49 15.90
CA ARG A 322 29.66 -7.56 15.47
C ARG A 322 29.22 -8.88 16.09
N CYS A 323 29.33 -9.93 15.32
CA CYS A 323 29.00 -11.28 15.70
C CYS A 323 30.22 -12.19 15.60
N LYS A 324 30.13 -13.30 16.32
CA LYS A 324 31.13 -14.35 16.35
C LYS A 324 30.40 -15.69 16.26
N ASP A 325 30.74 -16.49 15.26
CA ASP A 325 30.04 -17.73 14.95
C ASP A 325 30.18 -18.78 16.07
N GLN A 326 29.47 -19.90 15.90
CA GLN A 326 29.68 -21.15 16.61
C GLN A 326 29.89 -20.99 18.13
N PRO A 327 28.87 -20.51 18.88
CA PRO A 327 28.98 -20.23 20.32
C PRO A 327 29.48 -21.42 21.15
N ASN A 328 29.25 -22.65 20.66
CA ASN A 328 29.63 -23.89 21.32
C ASN A 328 30.98 -24.49 20.83
N ALA A 329 31.66 -23.89 19.84
CA ALA A 329 32.93 -24.38 19.30
C ALA A 329 34.15 -23.91 20.11
N GLN A 330 35.32 -24.48 19.83
CA GLN A 330 36.57 -23.99 20.40
C GLN A 330 36.92 -22.62 19.82
N GLU A 331 37.45 -21.74 20.65
CA GLU A 331 37.83 -20.37 20.29
C GLU A 331 38.72 -20.25 19.05
N SER A 332 39.55 -21.26 18.75
CA SER A 332 40.40 -21.29 17.54
C SER A 332 39.64 -21.51 16.24
N ASP A 333 38.44 -22.07 16.33
CA ASP A 333 37.62 -22.49 15.21
C ASP A 333 36.50 -21.48 14.95
N ARG A 334 36.40 -20.45 15.80
CA ARG A 334 35.37 -19.40 15.72
C ARG A 334 35.83 -18.23 14.85
N ASN A 335 35.01 -17.84 13.89
CA ASN A 335 35.20 -16.65 13.06
C ASN A 335 34.39 -15.47 13.62
N ARG A 336 34.94 -14.26 13.50
CA ARG A 336 34.33 -13.03 14.02
C ARG A 336 34.34 -11.92 12.99
N ASN A 337 33.36 -11.03 13.07
CA ASN A 337 33.35 -9.85 12.20
C ASN A 337 34.53 -8.91 12.52
N MET A 338 35.34 -8.63 11.51
CA MET A 338 36.45 -7.67 11.58
C MET A 338 35.99 -6.22 11.33
N GLU A 339 34.94 -6.06 10.52
CA GLU A 339 34.24 -4.80 10.27
C GLU A 339 32.92 -4.83 11.05
N SER A 340 32.44 -3.66 11.48
CA SER A 340 31.14 -3.55 12.16
C SER A 340 30.03 -3.43 11.13
N TYR A 341 28.88 -4.03 11.41
CA TYR A 341 27.63 -3.63 10.79
C TYR A 341 27.20 -2.28 11.38
N GLU A 342 27.13 -1.24 10.56
CA GLU A 342 26.74 0.11 11.00
C GLU A 342 25.21 0.27 10.93
N PHE A 343 24.62 0.64 12.06
CA PHE A 343 23.18 0.87 12.18
C PHE A 343 22.92 2.27 12.73
N SER A 344 21.91 2.97 12.21
CA SER A 344 21.51 4.27 12.74
C SER A 344 20.01 4.41 12.99
N LEU A 345 19.67 5.14 14.05
CA LEU A 345 18.32 5.60 14.38
C LEU A 345 18.29 7.12 14.46
N LYS A 346 17.35 7.74 13.77
CA LYS A 346 17.16 9.19 13.78
C LYS A 346 16.20 9.55 14.89
N GLY A 347 16.71 10.12 15.98
CA GLY A 347 15.88 10.67 17.04
C GLY A 347 15.06 11.85 16.52
N THR A 348 13.79 11.91 16.90
CA THR A 348 12.84 12.87 16.34
C THR A 348 12.43 13.94 17.35
N THR A 349 11.46 14.77 16.98
CA THR A 349 10.80 15.73 17.88
C THR A 349 9.37 15.31 18.13
N GLU A 350 8.80 15.70 19.27
CA GLU A 350 7.39 15.47 19.56
C GLU A 350 6.51 16.02 18.42
N LEU A 351 5.46 15.27 18.06
CA LEU A 351 4.41 15.75 17.18
C LEU A 351 3.45 16.62 18.00
N LYS A 352 3.05 17.78 17.46
CA LYS A 352 2.13 18.72 18.15
C LYS A 352 1.05 19.20 17.20
N ILE A 353 -0.19 19.19 17.66
CA ILE A 353 -1.28 19.94 17.02
C ILE A 353 -1.15 21.40 17.45
N THR A 354 -1.09 22.30 16.48
CA THR A 354 -0.84 23.74 16.69
C THR A 354 -2.04 24.62 16.36
N SER A 355 -2.99 24.08 15.60
CA SER A 355 -4.23 24.75 15.24
C SER A 355 -5.30 23.71 14.97
N VAL A 356 -6.50 24.00 15.45
CA VAL A 356 -7.74 23.27 15.18
C VAL A 356 -8.75 24.29 14.68
N PHE A 357 -9.56 23.93 13.70
CA PHE A 357 -10.65 24.76 13.19
C PHE A 357 -11.75 23.86 12.62
N PRO A 358 -13.04 24.09 12.91
CA PRO A 358 -13.55 25.04 13.90
C PRO A 358 -13.19 24.64 15.34
N ASP A 359 -13.04 25.62 16.24
CA ASP A 359 -12.76 25.40 17.67
C ASP A 359 -13.21 26.59 18.52
N ASP A 360 -13.96 26.32 19.60
CA ASP A 360 -14.64 27.28 20.49
C ASP A 360 -15.44 28.35 19.73
N GLU A 361 -16.19 27.95 18.70
CA GLU A 361 -16.97 28.87 17.86
C GLU A 361 -18.39 28.39 17.51
N GLU A 362 -19.24 29.34 17.15
CA GLU A 362 -20.62 29.12 16.71
C GLU A 362 -20.73 29.32 15.19
N LEU A 363 -21.04 28.25 14.49
CA LEU A 363 -21.13 28.23 13.02
C LEU A 363 -22.56 28.41 12.55
N LYS A 364 -22.74 29.32 11.58
CA LYS A 364 -24.04 29.62 10.94
C LYS A 364 -24.33 28.79 9.69
N PHE A 365 -23.60 27.69 9.49
CA PHE A 365 -23.73 26.83 8.32
C PHE A 365 -23.42 25.37 8.69
N SER A 366 -24.08 24.42 8.03
CA SER A 366 -24.10 23.00 8.39
C SER A 366 -22.99 22.15 7.77
N SER A 367 -22.06 22.76 7.03
CA SER A 367 -21.02 22.03 6.29
C SER A 367 -19.63 22.66 6.46
N PRO A 368 -19.08 22.68 7.68
CA PRO A 368 -17.71 23.13 7.93
C PRO A 368 -16.65 22.21 7.34
N VAL A 369 -15.44 22.74 7.22
CA VAL A 369 -14.24 21.96 6.94
C VAL A 369 -13.44 21.91 8.23
N LEU A 370 -13.32 20.71 8.81
CA LEU A 370 -12.44 20.47 9.94
C LEU A 370 -11.00 20.51 9.42
N LYS A 371 -10.19 21.44 9.94
CA LYS A 371 -8.84 21.73 9.51
C LYS A 371 -7.87 21.73 10.69
N ILE A 372 -6.86 20.87 10.60
CA ILE A 372 -5.86 20.69 11.66
C ILE A 372 -4.47 21.04 11.10
N VAL A 373 -3.64 21.69 11.91
CA VAL A 373 -2.24 21.98 11.56
C VAL A 373 -1.31 21.37 12.60
N THR A 374 -0.37 20.56 12.14
CA THR A 374 0.63 19.88 12.97
C THR A 374 2.03 20.47 12.79
N SER A 375 2.88 20.29 13.79
CA SER A 375 4.30 20.68 13.78
C SER A 375 5.17 19.64 14.49
N GLY A 376 6.49 19.68 14.28
CA GLY A 376 7.42 18.73 14.89
C GLY A 376 7.40 17.35 14.20
N GLY A 377 7.40 16.29 15.00
CA GLY A 377 7.41 14.91 14.50
C GLY A 377 8.72 14.48 13.84
N ALA A 378 8.64 13.42 13.03
CA ALA A 378 9.78 12.72 12.42
C ALA A 378 10.65 13.61 11.53
N PHE A 379 10.00 14.48 10.75
CA PHE A 379 10.64 15.40 9.82
C PHE A 379 10.79 16.82 10.40
N GLY A 380 10.34 17.06 11.63
CA GLY A 380 10.36 18.37 12.27
C GLY A 380 9.39 19.42 11.69
N ASN A 381 8.58 19.05 10.69
CA ASN A 381 7.66 19.96 9.99
C ASN A 381 6.17 19.65 10.22
N GLY A 382 5.86 18.67 11.09
CA GLY A 382 4.49 18.25 11.39
C GLY A 382 3.90 17.21 10.44
N ASN A 383 4.67 16.69 9.47
CA ASN A 383 4.16 15.68 8.55
C ASN A 383 3.70 14.42 9.30
N SER A 384 2.40 14.13 9.22
CA SER A 384 1.72 13.07 9.97
C SER A 384 0.46 12.60 9.23
N VAL A 385 -0.08 11.47 9.66
CA VAL A 385 -1.42 11.01 9.30
C VAL A 385 -2.33 11.30 10.49
N CYS A 386 -3.44 11.98 10.24
CA CYS A 386 -4.45 12.30 11.24
C CYS A 386 -5.76 11.61 10.88
N GLY A 387 -6.58 11.38 11.91
CA GLY A 387 -7.98 11.03 11.79
C GLY A 387 -8.83 11.72 12.85
N TYR A 388 -10.14 11.55 12.72
CA TYR A 388 -11.13 12.14 13.61
C TYR A 388 -12.21 11.12 13.99
N ASN A 389 -12.90 11.36 15.11
CA ASN A 389 -14.03 10.55 15.56
C ASN A 389 -15.00 11.42 16.40
N PHE A 390 -16.30 11.15 16.29
CA PHE A 390 -17.35 11.89 17.02
C PHE A 390 -17.71 11.27 18.39
N ASP A 391 -17.43 9.99 18.58
CA ASP A 391 -17.94 9.22 19.72
C ASP A 391 -16.82 8.63 20.59
N ASP A 392 -15.64 8.37 20.00
CA ASP A 392 -14.57 7.62 20.63
C ASP A 392 -13.21 8.34 20.48
N PRO A 393 -12.54 8.70 21.59
CA PRO A 393 -11.22 9.32 21.53
C PRO A 393 -10.09 8.37 21.12
N ASP A 394 -10.34 7.06 21.03
CA ASP A 394 -9.30 6.07 20.75
C ASP A 394 -8.72 6.20 19.33
N TYR A 395 -7.39 6.16 19.24
CA TYR A 395 -6.65 6.31 17.99
C TYR A 395 -7.09 5.29 16.91
N GLU A 396 -7.29 4.03 17.31
CA GLU A 396 -7.66 2.93 16.41
C GLU A 396 -9.08 3.06 15.84
N SER A 397 -9.91 3.90 16.45
CA SER A 397 -11.27 4.18 16.00
C SER A 397 -11.36 5.37 15.05
N SER A 398 -10.24 6.09 14.84
CA SER A 398 -10.23 7.35 14.09
C SER A 398 -10.42 7.11 12.60
N ILE A 399 -11.32 7.87 11.99
CA ILE A 399 -11.52 7.92 10.54
C ILE A 399 -10.47 8.86 9.96
N GLU A 400 -9.64 8.37 9.04
CA GLU A 400 -8.61 9.17 8.39
C GLU A 400 -9.21 10.40 7.67
N PHE A 401 -8.55 11.56 7.81
CA PHE A 401 -8.93 12.78 7.11
C PHE A 401 -8.83 12.60 5.58
N LEU A 402 -9.75 13.22 4.82
CA LEU A 402 -9.69 13.23 3.36
C LEU A 402 -8.35 13.75 2.81
N ASN A 403 -7.84 14.82 3.41
CA ASN A 403 -6.50 15.34 3.16
C ASN A 403 -5.65 15.13 4.42
N THR A 404 -4.65 14.26 4.35
CA THR A 404 -3.68 14.03 5.43
C THR A 404 -2.31 13.61 4.85
N ASN A 405 -1.41 13.05 5.64
CA ASN A 405 -0.03 12.73 5.25
C ASN A 405 0.76 14.00 4.87
N ASN A 406 0.52 15.08 5.62
CA ASN A 406 1.20 16.36 5.51
C ASN A 406 1.15 17.09 6.87
N SER A 407 1.51 18.38 6.92
CA SER A 407 1.38 19.22 8.12
C SER A 407 0.03 19.94 8.24
N VAL A 408 -0.82 19.85 7.21
CA VAL A 408 -2.17 20.43 7.18
C VAL A 408 -3.14 19.34 6.76
N HIS A 409 -4.17 19.14 7.58
CA HIS A 409 -5.16 18.07 7.42
C HIS A 409 -6.54 18.69 7.26
N GLU A 410 -7.36 18.17 6.34
CA GLU A 410 -8.69 18.74 6.06
C GLU A 410 -9.72 17.64 5.83
N GLN A 411 -10.88 17.79 6.49
CA GLN A 411 -12.05 16.94 6.32
C GLN A 411 -13.29 17.82 6.13
N PRO A 412 -13.87 17.83 4.93
CA PRO A 412 -15.19 18.41 4.72
C PRO A 412 -16.26 17.60 5.48
N LEU A 413 -17.02 18.29 6.33
CA LEU A 413 -18.20 17.76 7.00
C LEU A 413 -19.44 18.28 6.25
N PHE A 414 -20.49 17.46 6.18
CA PHE A 414 -21.69 17.79 5.41
C PHE A 414 -22.95 17.52 6.22
N ASN A 415 -23.93 18.41 6.08
CA ASN A 415 -25.28 18.24 6.62
C ASN A 415 -25.31 17.98 8.13
N LEU A 416 -24.43 18.62 8.88
CA LEU A 416 -24.46 18.58 10.33
C LEU A 416 -25.72 19.31 10.84
N SER A 417 -26.46 18.68 11.75
CA SER A 417 -27.63 19.27 12.40
C SER A 417 -27.25 20.40 13.35
N ALA A 418 -28.20 21.26 13.70
CA ALA A 418 -27.98 22.22 14.78
C ALA A 418 -27.71 21.49 16.10
N GLY A 419 -26.71 21.95 16.86
CA GLY A 419 -26.25 21.31 18.09
C GLY A 419 -24.78 21.58 18.40
N GLU A 420 -24.32 21.03 19.52
CA GLU A 420 -22.92 21.04 19.95
C GLU A 420 -22.20 19.81 19.40
N TYR A 421 -20.94 19.99 19.00
CA TYR A 421 -20.07 18.95 18.46
C TYR A 421 -18.73 18.95 19.18
N ASP A 422 -18.37 17.78 19.71
CA ASP A 422 -17.03 17.46 20.18
C ASP A 422 -16.44 16.44 19.20
N ILE A 423 -15.35 16.80 18.51
CA ILE A 423 -14.67 15.91 17.56
C ILE A 423 -13.27 15.60 18.09
N TYR A 424 -13.03 14.33 18.42
CA TYR A 424 -11.72 13.84 18.82
C TYR A 424 -10.79 13.74 17.61
N ILE A 425 -9.60 14.33 17.71
CA ILE A 425 -8.59 14.36 16.66
C ILE A 425 -7.37 13.59 17.14
N ASN A 426 -6.89 12.69 16.29
CA ASN A 426 -5.74 11.84 16.57
C ASN A 426 -4.76 11.86 15.40
N CYS A 427 -3.50 12.18 15.67
CA CYS A 427 -2.43 12.27 14.67
C CYS A 427 -1.24 11.41 15.06
N ALA A 428 -0.64 10.70 14.10
CA ALA A 428 0.65 10.05 14.27
C ALA A 428 1.57 10.25 13.07
N ASP A 429 2.88 10.33 13.31
CA ASP A 429 3.88 10.36 12.26
C ASP A 429 4.52 8.99 12.00
N ILE A 430 5.44 8.93 11.03
CA ILE A 430 6.16 7.72 10.66
C ILE A 430 7.10 7.19 11.76
N ALA A 431 7.46 8.01 12.74
CA ALA A 431 8.24 7.60 13.91
C ALA A 431 7.36 7.06 15.04
N GLY A 432 6.04 7.15 14.91
CA GLY A 432 5.09 6.77 15.95
C GLY A 432 4.89 7.86 17.02
N ASN A 433 5.33 9.10 16.79
CA ASN A 433 4.95 10.21 17.65
C ASN A 433 3.45 10.46 17.50
N LYS A 434 2.74 10.59 18.63
CA LYS A 434 1.29 10.82 18.65
C LYS A 434 0.96 12.20 19.19
N ALA A 435 -0.08 12.81 18.64
CA ALA A 435 -0.70 14.04 19.14
C ALA A 435 -2.22 13.89 19.09
N ASN A 436 -2.90 14.37 20.11
CA ASN A 436 -4.36 14.34 20.22
C ASN A 436 -4.90 15.70 20.67
N GLU A 437 -6.09 16.04 20.20
CA GLU A 437 -6.81 17.27 20.56
C GLU A 437 -8.32 17.02 20.38
N THR A 438 -9.16 17.91 20.90
CA THR A 438 -10.61 17.90 20.65
C THR A 438 -11.01 19.21 20.01
N ALA A 439 -11.77 19.15 18.91
CA ALA A 439 -12.41 20.33 18.33
C ALA A 439 -13.81 20.47 18.95
N GLU A 440 -14.07 21.61 19.56
CA GLU A 440 -15.37 21.90 20.18
C GLU A 440 -16.06 23.05 19.43
N PHE A 441 -17.25 22.83 18.87
CA PHE A 441 -17.99 23.91 18.20
C PHE A 441 -19.49 23.65 18.18
N SER A 442 -20.26 24.72 18.00
CA SER A 442 -21.72 24.64 17.85
C SER A 442 -22.15 24.99 16.44
N ILE A 443 -23.25 24.39 15.99
CA ILE A 443 -23.92 24.77 14.76
C ILE A 443 -25.28 25.33 15.12
N ILE A 444 -25.52 26.56 14.68
CA ILE A 444 -26.85 27.15 14.62
C ILE A 444 -27.28 27.24 13.17
N VAL A 445 -28.45 26.68 12.89
CA VAL A 445 -29.06 26.76 11.56
C VAL A 445 -30.40 27.44 11.72
N ASP A 446 -30.55 28.60 11.10
CA ASP A 446 -31.87 29.20 10.88
C ASP A 446 -32.27 29.03 9.42
N THR A 447 -33.41 28.38 9.22
CA THR A 447 -34.01 28.16 7.89
C THR A 447 -35.32 28.90 7.71
N TYR A 448 -35.75 29.69 8.70
CA TYR A 448 -37.04 30.37 8.69
C TYR A 448 -36.83 31.87 8.45
N PRO A 449 -37.67 32.51 7.64
CA PRO A 449 -37.64 33.96 7.50
C PRO A 449 -38.25 34.68 8.72
N PRO A 450 -37.83 35.94 9.01
CA PRO A 450 -38.37 36.71 10.13
C PRO A 450 -39.87 36.91 9.98
N GLN A 451 -40.69 36.48 10.94
CA GLN A 451 -42.15 36.56 10.90
C GLN A 451 -42.70 37.87 11.46
N LEU A 452 -43.66 38.46 10.75
CA LEU A 452 -44.36 39.65 11.18
C LEU A 452 -45.32 39.34 12.36
N LEU A 453 -44.99 39.83 13.56
CA LEU A 453 -45.78 39.64 14.78
C LEU A 453 -46.89 40.67 14.93
N GLN A 454 -46.59 41.94 14.67
CA GLN A 454 -47.50 43.03 14.96
C GLN A 454 -47.38 44.16 13.94
N VAL A 455 -48.52 44.77 13.63
CA VAL A 455 -48.62 45.98 12.81
C VAL A 455 -49.50 46.99 13.55
N TYR A 456 -49.06 48.24 13.65
CA TYR A 456 -49.87 49.35 14.18
C TYR A 456 -49.41 50.70 13.61
N THR A 457 -50.24 51.73 13.79
CA THR A 457 -49.95 53.08 13.28
C THR A 457 -49.93 54.12 14.39
N SER A 458 -49.03 55.09 14.23
CA SER A 458 -49.03 56.37 14.93
C SER A 458 -49.28 57.47 13.89
N PRO A 459 -49.61 58.72 14.28
CA PRO A 459 -49.85 59.80 13.31
C PRO A 459 -48.72 59.93 12.28
N GLY A 460 -48.99 59.49 11.04
CA GLY A 460 -48.05 59.52 9.90
C GLY A 460 -47.00 58.41 9.84
N ILE A 461 -47.02 57.42 10.74
CA ILE A 461 -45.98 56.37 10.82
C ILE A 461 -46.60 54.97 10.94
N LEU A 462 -46.14 54.05 10.09
CA LEU A 462 -46.36 52.61 10.18
C LEU A 462 -45.29 51.99 11.09
N HIS A 463 -45.72 51.18 12.05
CA HIS A 463 -44.86 50.37 12.91
C HIS A 463 -45.11 48.90 12.63
N ILE A 464 -44.01 48.14 12.49
CA ILE A 464 -44.05 46.67 12.41
C ILE A 464 -43.07 46.08 13.42
N GLU A 465 -43.45 44.95 14.02
CA GLU A 465 -42.60 44.16 14.91
C GLU A 465 -42.44 42.75 14.34
N MET A 466 -41.22 42.25 14.32
CA MET A 466 -40.82 40.91 13.90
C MET A 466 -40.55 40.02 15.11
N ASP A 467 -40.61 38.70 14.92
CA ASP A 467 -40.28 37.71 15.96
C ASP A 467 -38.78 37.57 16.22
N GLU A 468 -37.95 37.98 15.27
CA GLU A 468 -36.50 38.05 15.38
C GLU A 468 -35.91 39.36 14.83
N ALA A 469 -34.61 39.53 15.02
CA ALA A 469 -33.90 40.72 14.53
C ALA A 469 -33.72 40.67 13.01
N SER A 470 -34.27 41.65 12.31
CA SER A 470 -34.24 41.68 10.84
C SER A 470 -33.89 43.07 10.30
N THR A 471 -33.72 43.17 8.98
CA THR A 471 -33.67 44.44 8.26
C THR A 471 -34.77 44.44 7.21
N CYS A 472 -35.67 45.43 7.26
CA CYS A 472 -36.83 45.49 6.39
C CYS A 472 -36.75 46.62 5.36
N GLU A 473 -37.23 46.33 4.15
CA GLU A 473 -37.47 47.27 3.08
C GLU A 473 -38.96 47.27 2.70
N TYR A 474 -39.45 48.34 2.11
CA TYR A 474 -40.83 48.44 1.63
C TYR A 474 -40.96 49.14 0.27
N ASP A 475 -42.05 48.87 -0.42
CA ASP A 475 -42.52 49.61 -1.60
C ASP A 475 -44.06 49.73 -1.53
N VAL A 476 -44.59 50.91 -1.86
CA VAL A 476 -46.04 51.23 -1.80
C VAL A 476 -46.75 51.05 -3.15
N SER A 477 -46.01 50.78 -4.22
CA SER A 477 -46.52 50.69 -5.58
C SER A 477 -46.72 49.25 -6.05
N SER A 478 -45.81 48.34 -5.70
CA SER A 478 -45.88 46.92 -6.10
C SER A 478 -44.90 46.04 -5.31
N SER A 479 -45.03 44.72 -5.47
CA SER A 479 -44.01 43.76 -5.00
C SER A 479 -42.65 44.02 -5.65
N PHE A 480 -41.58 43.91 -4.87
CA PHE A 480 -40.21 44.20 -5.29
C PHE A 480 -39.28 43.03 -4.92
N LEU A 481 -37.98 43.14 -5.21
CA LEU A 481 -36.97 42.19 -4.74
C LEU A 481 -36.19 42.81 -3.58
N TYR A 482 -35.88 42.03 -2.55
CA TYR A 482 -35.07 42.52 -1.43
C TYR A 482 -33.75 43.14 -1.93
N GLY A 483 -33.44 44.35 -1.48
CA GLY A 483 -32.32 45.18 -1.94
C GLY A 483 -32.72 46.27 -2.95
N SER A 484 -33.95 46.29 -3.45
CA SER A 484 -34.47 47.33 -4.36
C SER A 484 -35.53 48.23 -3.74
N GLY A 485 -35.94 47.97 -2.50
CA GLY A 485 -36.99 48.73 -1.81
C GLY A 485 -36.46 49.94 -1.05
N ILE A 486 -37.37 50.66 -0.40
CA ILE A 486 -37.03 51.73 0.53
C ILE A 486 -36.78 51.12 1.91
N GLN A 487 -35.59 51.32 2.46
CA GLN A 487 -35.25 50.77 3.77
C GLN A 487 -36.09 51.39 4.90
N MET A 488 -36.68 50.55 5.74
CA MET A 488 -37.34 50.96 6.99
C MET A 488 -36.31 51.36 8.05
N THR A 489 -36.75 51.99 9.13
CA THR A 489 -35.87 52.25 10.28
C THR A 489 -35.50 50.94 10.99
N GLY A 490 -34.35 50.94 11.67
CA GLY A 490 -33.84 49.75 12.36
C GLY A 490 -33.12 48.79 11.41
N VAL A 491 -31.85 48.50 11.70
CA VAL A 491 -31.04 47.51 11.00
C VAL A 491 -30.71 46.42 11.98
N MET A 492 -31.06 45.17 11.65
CA MET A 492 -30.93 44.02 12.54
C MET A 492 -31.59 44.27 13.92
N THR A 493 -32.84 44.75 13.88
CA THR A 493 -33.67 44.99 15.07
C THR A 493 -35.01 44.28 14.91
N THR A 494 -35.79 44.13 15.98
CA THR A 494 -37.14 43.51 15.91
C THR A 494 -38.22 44.50 15.47
N GLY A 495 -38.07 45.78 15.81
CA GLY A 495 -39.03 46.83 15.46
C GLY A 495 -38.56 47.69 14.30
N HIS A 496 -39.48 47.97 13.37
CA HIS A 496 -39.22 48.81 12.19
C HIS A 496 -40.33 49.83 11.98
N THR A 497 -39.97 50.98 11.42
CA THR A 497 -40.94 52.02 11.06
C THR A 497 -40.76 52.56 9.64
N ALA A 498 -41.87 52.96 9.03
CA ALA A 498 -41.92 53.65 7.74
C ALA A 498 -42.91 54.83 7.78
N SER A 499 -42.66 55.86 6.97
CA SER A 499 -43.60 56.96 6.78
C SER A 499 -44.85 56.46 6.02
N ILE A 500 -46.04 56.89 6.44
CA ILE A 500 -47.28 56.53 5.75
C ILE A 500 -47.41 57.35 4.46
N GLU A 501 -47.17 56.70 3.32
CA GLU A 501 -47.19 57.32 1.98
C GLU A 501 -48.15 56.65 1.00
N GLY A 502 -48.88 55.62 1.43
CA GLY A 502 -49.88 54.88 0.64
C GLY A 502 -50.76 54.00 1.52
N ASP A 503 -51.76 53.35 0.92
CA ASP A 503 -52.74 52.50 1.63
C ASP A 503 -52.30 51.01 1.71
N THR A 504 -51.26 50.64 0.97
CA THR A 504 -50.73 49.27 0.91
C THR A 504 -49.20 49.31 0.91
N PHE A 505 -48.58 48.45 1.71
CA PHE A 505 -47.14 48.30 1.83
C PHE A 505 -46.77 46.86 1.49
N HIS A 506 -45.98 46.69 0.43
CA HIS A 506 -45.24 45.46 0.23
C HIS A 506 -43.96 45.58 1.03
N ILE A 507 -43.68 44.63 1.92
CA ILE A 507 -42.54 44.67 2.84
C ILE A 507 -41.74 43.38 2.66
N MET A 508 -40.41 43.49 2.63
CA MET A 508 -39.51 42.35 2.64
C MET A 508 -38.48 42.53 3.75
N CYS A 509 -38.28 41.51 4.58
CA CYS A 509 -37.37 41.54 5.72
C CYS A 509 -36.38 40.39 5.63
N SER A 510 -35.09 40.67 5.85
CA SER A 510 -34.02 39.65 5.91
C SER A 510 -33.47 39.54 7.32
N ASP A 511 -33.26 38.32 7.79
CA ASP A 511 -32.54 38.02 9.04
C ASP A 511 -31.00 38.05 8.85
N SER A 512 -30.28 37.58 9.87
CA SER A 512 -28.81 37.47 9.85
C SER A 512 -28.28 36.26 9.07
N PHE A 513 -29.15 35.34 8.66
CA PHE A 513 -28.85 34.10 7.94
C PHE A 513 -29.21 34.18 6.44
N GLY A 514 -29.82 35.28 6.01
CA GLY A 514 -30.24 35.53 4.63
C GLY A 514 -31.63 34.97 4.29
N ASN A 515 -32.41 34.53 5.29
CA ASN A 515 -33.80 34.14 5.08
C ASN A 515 -34.66 35.40 4.91
N ILE A 516 -35.46 35.43 3.84
CA ILE A 516 -36.25 36.61 3.45
C ILE A 516 -37.74 36.32 3.60
N GLY A 517 -38.40 37.09 4.46
CA GLY A 517 -39.86 37.11 4.61
C GLY A 517 -40.49 38.17 3.70
N SER A 518 -41.66 37.88 3.14
CA SER A 518 -42.44 38.84 2.34
C SER A 518 -43.83 39.02 2.92
N TYR A 519 -44.22 40.28 3.10
CA TYR A 519 -45.45 40.70 3.76
C TYR A 519 -46.18 41.74 2.93
N GLU A 520 -47.51 41.71 2.97
CA GLU A 520 -48.35 42.76 2.41
C GLU A 520 -49.24 43.29 3.52
N VAL A 521 -49.10 44.59 3.80
CA VAL A 521 -49.77 45.27 4.90
C VAL A 521 -50.72 46.33 4.34
N TYR A 522 -52.00 46.25 4.72
CA TYR A 522 -53.04 47.19 4.33
C TYR A 522 -53.39 48.09 5.52
N LEU A 523 -53.43 49.42 5.31
CA LEU A 523 -53.71 50.41 6.36
C LEU A 523 -55.19 50.66 6.62
#